data_AF-A0A6C0EIE6-F1
#
_entry.id   AF-A0A6C0EIE6-F1
#
_cell.length_a   1.000
_cell.length_b   1.000
_cell.length_c   1.000
_cell.angle_alpha   90.00
_cell.angle_beta   90.00
_cell.angle_gamma   90.00
#
_symmetry.space_group_name_H-M   'P 1'
#
loop_
_entity.id
_entity.type
_entity.pdbx_description
1 polymer ?
#
loop_
_entity_poly.entity_id
_entity_poly.type
_entity_poly.pdbx_seq_one_letter_code
_entity_poly.pdbx_strand_id
1 'polypeptide(L)'
;MDYKYIFIVCLVLCWTLNPFFKKFSASKLTSSEYLIFNHILCTLIVFIYFIYLAFNGSCDANCLRKLNNKDIIYSVLGAMTSVFASILLIELLKKYDATSIIPNIQPLVLILTLLIGKFIFNETMTITKASGIITIVGGIYLINL
;
A
#
# COMPACT_ATOMS: atom_id res chain seq x y z
N MET A 1 -4.48 -11.50 -22.65
CA MET A 1 -4.54 -11.37 -21.18
C MET A 1 -5.29 -10.09 -20.86
N ASP A 2 -6.26 -10.15 -19.97
CA ASP A 2 -6.94 -8.96 -19.45
C ASP A 2 -5.90 -8.02 -18.79
N TYR A 3 -5.97 -6.72 -19.06
CA TYR A 3 -5.03 -5.70 -18.57
C TYR A 3 -4.91 -5.72 -17.04
N LYS A 4 -5.96 -6.20 -16.36
CA LYS A 4 -5.98 -6.49 -14.93
C LYS A 4 -4.79 -7.33 -14.45
N TYR A 5 -4.45 -8.41 -15.15
CA TYR A 5 -3.37 -9.30 -14.70
C TYR A 5 -1.99 -8.67 -14.86
N ILE A 6 -1.80 -7.82 -15.86
CA ILE A 6 -0.56 -7.06 -16.04
C ILE A 6 -0.37 -6.09 -14.86
N PHE A 7 -1.42 -5.36 -14.48
CA PHE A 7 -1.37 -4.47 -13.32
C PHE A 7 -1.11 -5.22 -12.01
N ILE A 8 -1.68 -6.42 -11.84
CA ILE A 8 -1.40 -7.26 -10.66
C ILE A 8 0.09 -7.63 -10.61
N VAL A 9 0.68 -8.07 -11.73
CA VAL A 9 2.10 -8.42 -11.77
C VAL A 9 2.98 -7.22 -11.44
N CYS A 10 2.72 -6.06 -12.05
CA CYS A 10 3.45 -4.83 -11.75
C CYS A 10 3.31 -4.45 -10.27
N LEU A 11 2.10 -4.54 -9.72
CA LEU A 11 1.82 -4.23 -8.32
C LEU A 11 2.59 -5.16 -7.39
N VAL A 12 2.60 -6.47 -7.66
CA VAL A 12 3.35 -7.46 -6.88
C VAL A 12 4.83 -7.14 -6.90
N LEU A 13 5.41 -6.85 -8.06
CA LEU A 13 6.82 -6.47 -8.17
C LEU A 13 7.14 -5.21 -7.35
N CYS A 14 6.30 -4.17 -7.48
CA CYS A 14 6.45 -2.94 -6.69
C CYS A 14 6.37 -3.22 -5.19
N TRP A 15 5.38 -4.00 -4.74
CA TRP A 15 5.21 -4.33 -3.33
C TRP A 15 6.31 -5.22 -2.78
N THR A 16 6.85 -6.15 -3.56
CA THR A 16 7.96 -7.01 -3.17
C THR A 16 9.25 -6.22 -3.05
N LEU A 17 9.58 -5.36 -4.03
CA LEU A 17 10.83 -4.60 -4.04
C LEU A 17 10.85 -3.45 -3.03
N ASN A 18 9.69 -2.84 -2.75
CA ASN A 18 9.60 -1.64 -1.92
C ASN A 18 10.19 -1.82 -0.50
N PRO A 19 9.90 -2.88 0.28
CA PRO A 19 10.57 -3.14 1.55
C PRO A 19 12.10 -3.22 1.45
N PHE A 20 12.64 -3.85 0.41
CA PHE A 20 14.09 -3.95 0.22
C PHE A 20 14.70 -2.58 -0.08
N PHE A 21 14.12 -1.83 -1.03
CA PHE A 21 14.59 -0.47 -1.34
C PHE A 21 14.54 0.43 -0.11
N LYS A 22 13.42 0.42 0.64
CA LYS A 22 13.27 1.14 1.90
C LYS A 22 14.36 0.77 2.89
N LYS A 23 14.62 -0.52 3.10
CA LYS A 23 15.67 -1.00 4.01
C LYS A 23 17.05 -0.47 3.62
N PHE A 24 17.43 -0.56 2.34
CA PHE A 24 18.72 -0.09 1.86
C PHE A 24 18.86 1.43 1.99
N SER A 25 17.85 2.19 1.55
CA SER A 25 17.90 3.65 1.55
C SER A 25 17.76 4.26 2.95
N ALA A 26 17.03 3.60 3.86
CA ALA A 26 16.82 4.10 5.23
C ALA A 26 17.98 3.74 6.18
N SER A 27 18.98 2.97 5.74
CA SER A 27 20.10 2.52 6.58
C SER A 27 20.92 3.66 7.19
N LYS A 28 20.95 4.83 6.54
CA LYS A 28 21.74 6.01 6.95
C LYS A 28 20.92 7.15 7.55
N LEU A 29 19.59 7.00 7.60
CA LEU A 29 18.66 8.05 8.00
C LEU A 29 17.80 7.55 9.16
N THR A 30 17.36 8.42 10.06
CA THR A 30 16.26 8.11 10.97
C THR A 30 14.96 7.86 10.19
N SER A 31 13.97 7.23 10.80
CA SER A 31 12.77 6.81 10.06
C SER A 31 11.93 8.03 9.63
N SER A 32 11.94 9.08 10.45
CA SER A 32 11.35 10.38 10.13
C SER A 32 12.08 11.08 8.99
N GLU A 33 13.41 11.14 9.01
CA GLU A 33 14.21 11.74 7.93
C GLU A 33 14.00 11.02 6.60
N TYR A 34 14.04 9.68 6.62
CA TYR A 34 13.78 8.89 5.43
C TYR A 34 12.36 9.10 4.89
N LEU A 35 11.36 9.19 5.77
CA LEU A 35 9.97 9.44 5.37
C LEU A 35 9.83 10.77 4.63
N ILE A 36 10.44 11.84 5.16
CA ILE A 36 10.45 13.18 4.56
C ILE A 36 11.15 13.13 3.20
N PHE A 37 12.35 12.56 3.15
CA PHE A 37 13.11 12.42 1.91
C PHE A 37 12.34 11.65 0.84
N ASN A 38 11.73 10.52 1.21
CA ASN A 38 10.92 9.71 0.31
C ASN A 38 9.67 10.48 -0.18
N HIS A 39 9.01 11.26 0.67
CA HIS A 39 7.86 12.08 0.26
C HIS A 39 8.25 13.20 -0.70
N ILE A 40 9.41 13.82 -0.53
CA ILE A 40 9.93 14.82 -1.47
C ILE A 40 10.13 14.17 -2.86
N LEU A 41 10.76 12.99 -2.91
CA LEU A 41 10.97 12.27 -4.17
C LEU A 41 9.64 11.87 -4.83
N CYS A 42 8.71 11.29 -4.06
CA CYS A 42 7.38 10.93 -4.57
C CYS A 42 6.64 12.17 -5.12
N THR A 43 6.69 13.28 -4.38
CA THR A 43 6.04 14.54 -4.80
C THR A 43 6.65 15.07 -6.09
N LEU A 44 7.98 15.00 -6.24
CA LEU A 44 8.67 15.41 -7.45
C LEU A 44 8.22 14.57 -8.67
N ILE A 45 8.14 13.24 -8.52
CA ILE A 45 7.67 12.34 -9.58
C ILE A 45 6.22 12.65 -9.97
N VAL A 46 5.34 12.81 -8.97
CA VAL A 46 3.93 13.16 -9.20
C VAL A 46 3.81 14.53 -9.87
N PHE A 47 4.65 15.49 -9.50
CA PHE A 47 4.64 16.83 -10.07
C PHE A 47 5.09 16.81 -11.55
N ILE A 48 6.10 16.02 -11.91
CA ILE A 48 6.50 15.82 -13.31
C ILE A 48 5.33 15.22 -14.12
N TYR A 49 4.65 14.23 -13.55
CA TYR A 49 3.46 13.65 -14.20
C TYR A 49 2.32 14.66 -14.35
N PHE A 50 2.10 15.51 -13.35
CA PHE A 50 1.11 16.57 -13.41
C PHE A 50 1.44 17.59 -14.52
N ILE A 51 2.71 18.00 -14.66
CA ILE A 51 3.17 18.86 -15.75
C ILE A 51 2.87 18.22 -17.11
N TYR A 52 3.17 16.93 -17.28
CA TYR A 52 2.86 16.19 -18.51
C TYR A 52 1.36 16.23 -18.85
N LEU A 53 0.48 16.00 -17.86
CA LEU A 53 -0.96 16.07 -18.05
C LEU A 53 -1.46 17.47 -18.40
N ALA A 54 -0.85 18.51 -17.79
CA ALA A 54 -1.17 19.90 -18.06
C ALA A 54 -0.83 20.28 -19.51
N PHE A 55 0.32 19.86 -20.03
CA PHE A 55 0.71 20.12 -21.42
C PHE A 55 -0.17 19.38 -22.44
N ASN A 56 -0.66 18.19 -22.11
CA ASN A 56 -1.57 17.42 -22.96
C ASN A 56 -3.05 17.86 -22.84
N GLY A 57 -3.34 18.97 -22.14
CA GLY A 57 -4.69 19.51 -22.01
C GLY A 57 -5.68 18.58 -21.27
N SER A 58 -5.17 17.54 -20.60
CA SER A 58 -5.98 16.51 -19.93
C SER A 58 -6.26 16.84 -18.46
N CYS A 59 -5.94 18.07 -18.03
CA CYS A 59 -6.04 18.49 -16.64
C CYS A 59 -7.40 19.17 -16.36
N ASP A 60 -8.34 18.42 -15.77
CA ASP A 60 -9.61 18.97 -15.26
C ASP A 60 -9.44 19.46 -13.82
N ALA A 61 -9.19 20.75 -13.62
CA ALA A 61 -9.08 21.36 -12.29
C ALA A 61 -10.41 21.35 -11.51
N ASN A 62 -11.55 21.15 -12.19
CA ASN A 62 -12.84 21.02 -11.53
C ASN A 62 -13.07 19.61 -10.95
N CYS A 63 -12.13 18.68 -11.12
CA CYS A 63 -12.25 17.31 -10.59
C CYS A 63 -12.44 17.30 -9.06
N LEU A 64 -11.82 18.24 -8.33
CA LEU A 64 -11.95 18.33 -6.88
C LEU A 64 -13.35 18.75 -6.43
N ARG A 65 -14.12 19.45 -7.28
CA ARG A 65 -15.52 19.80 -6.98
C ARG A 65 -16.45 18.58 -7.00
N LYS A 66 -16.00 17.45 -7.57
CA LYS A 66 -16.76 16.20 -7.59
C LYS A 66 -16.69 15.45 -6.25
N LEU A 67 -15.76 15.83 -5.36
CA LEU A 67 -15.59 15.19 -4.06
C LEU A 67 -16.60 15.74 -3.06
N ASN A 68 -17.28 14.84 -2.36
CA ASN A 68 -18.12 15.19 -1.23
C ASN A 68 -17.33 15.12 0.10
N ASN A 69 -17.95 15.57 1.20
CA ASN A 69 -17.30 15.58 2.51
C ASN A 69 -16.85 14.19 2.99
N LYS A 70 -17.57 13.12 2.63
CA LYS A 70 -17.17 11.74 2.99
C LYS A 70 -15.93 11.32 2.21
N ASP A 71 -15.84 11.65 0.92
CA ASP A 71 -14.68 11.34 0.08
C ASP A 71 -13.42 12.02 0.62
N ILE A 72 -13.56 13.27 1.07
CA ILE A 72 -12.47 14.03 1.71
C ILE A 72 -12.04 13.35 3.02
N ILE A 73 -12.99 12.95 3.87
CA ILE A 73 -12.69 12.24 5.12
C ILE A 73 -11.95 10.94 4.85
N TYR A 74 -12.43 10.11 3.92
CA TYR A 74 -11.74 8.86 3.55
C TYR A 74 -10.35 9.11 2.97
N SER A 75 -10.18 10.17 2.18
CA SER A 75 -8.87 10.57 1.64
C SER A 75 -7.89 10.96 2.73
N VAL A 76 -8.35 11.73 3.73
CA VAL A 76 -7.53 12.12 4.89
C VAL A 76 -7.15 10.90 5.72
N LEU A 77 -8.11 10.04 6.05
CA LEU A 77 -7.84 8.79 6.78
C LEU A 77 -6.88 7.87 6.01
N GLY A 78 -7.04 7.77 4.69
CA GLY A 78 -6.13 7.03 3.82
C GLY A 78 -4.71 7.59 3.82
N ALA A 79 -4.55 8.91 3.77
CA ALA A 79 -3.26 9.56 3.86
C ALA A 79 -2.60 9.33 5.22
N MET A 80 -3.34 9.53 6.32
CA MET A 80 -2.84 9.31 7.69
C MET A 80 -2.36 7.86 7.90
N THR A 81 -3.18 6.89 7.49
CA THR A 81 -2.82 5.47 7.62
C THR A 81 -1.61 5.10 6.76
N SER A 82 -1.46 5.67 5.56
CA SER A 82 -0.32 5.44 4.68
C SER A 82 1.00 5.97 5.26
N VAL A 83 0.96 7.17 5.84
CA VAL A 83 2.13 7.78 6.52
C VAL A 83 2.51 6.96 7.74
N PHE A 84 1.54 6.64 8.60
CA PHE A 84 1.76 5.87 9.81
C PHE A 84 2.30 4.47 9.53
N ALA A 85 1.69 3.75 8.59
CA ALA A 85 2.14 2.42 8.17
C ALA A 85 3.56 2.47 7.58
N SER A 86 3.90 3.53 6.84
CA SER A 86 5.25 3.68 6.30
C SER A 86 6.29 3.82 7.41
N ILE A 87 6.04 4.67 8.41
CA ILE A 87 6.96 4.84 9.57
C ILE A 87 7.19 3.51 10.28
N LEU A 88 6.11 2.81 10.64
CA LEU A 88 6.19 1.52 11.34
C LEU A 88 6.95 0.48 10.52
N LEU A 89 6.68 0.40 9.22
CA LEU A 89 7.36 -0.55 8.35
C LEU A 89 8.86 -0.23 8.24
N ILE A 90 9.24 1.04 8.13
CA ILE A 90 10.66 1.45 8.08
C ILE A 90 11.37 1.09 9.40
N GLU A 91 10.75 1.36 10.55
CA GLU A 91 11.28 0.98 11.86
C GLU A 91 11.51 -0.53 11.98
N LEU A 92 10.54 -1.34 11.53
CA LEU A 92 10.67 -2.80 11.52
C LEU A 92 11.80 -3.27 10.59
N LEU A 93 11.89 -2.71 9.38
CA LEU A 93 12.89 -3.09 8.37
C LEU A 93 14.32 -2.67 8.74
N LYS A 94 14.49 -1.69 9.63
CA LYS A 94 15.79 -1.34 10.19
C LYS A 94 16.30 -2.36 11.20
N LYS A 95 15.39 -3.01 11.92
CA LYS A 95 15.72 -3.97 12.99
C LYS A 95 15.71 -5.41 12.52
N TYR A 96 14.93 -5.72 11.50
CA TYR A 96 14.68 -7.08 11.04
C TYR A 96 14.73 -7.18 9.51
N ASP A 97 14.93 -8.38 9.00
CA ASP A 97 14.90 -8.63 7.57
C ASP A 97 13.48 -8.57 6.99
N ALA A 98 13.36 -8.07 5.76
CA ALA A 98 12.09 -8.03 5.05
C ALA A 98 11.49 -9.44 4.89
N THR A 99 12.34 -10.46 4.69
CA THR A 99 11.95 -11.87 4.61
C THR A 99 11.38 -12.41 5.91
N SER A 100 11.71 -11.83 7.06
CA SER A 100 11.13 -12.21 8.35
C SER A 100 9.85 -11.43 8.65
N ILE A 101 9.80 -10.14 8.32
CA ILE A 101 8.67 -9.27 8.69
C ILE A 101 7.47 -9.39 7.75
N ILE A 102 7.71 -9.39 6.43
CA ILE A 102 6.62 -9.34 5.44
C ILE A 102 5.70 -10.58 5.52
N PRO A 103 6.20 -11.82 5.66
CA PRO A 103 5.34 -12.99 5.82
C PRO A 103 4.47 -12.95 7.08
N ASN A 104 4.88 -12.24 8.13
CA ASN A 104 4.06 -12.08 9.33
C ASN A 104 2.96 -11.02 9.15
N ILE A 105 3.23 -9.94 8.41
CA ILE A 105 2.29 -8.83 8.21
C ILE A 105 1.18 -9.20 7.21
N GLN A 106 1.55 -9.70 6.03
CA GLN A 106 0.61 -9.88 4.91
C GLN A 106 -0.62 -10.75 5.21
N PRO A 107 -0.52 -11.92 5.89
CA PRO A 107 -1.72 -12.69 6.23
C PRO A 107 -2.68 -11.96 7.16
N LEU A 108 -2.15 -11.22 8.15
CA LEU A 108 -2.99 -10.42 9.05
C LEU A 108 -3.71 -9.31 8.27
N VAL A 109 -3.02 -8.67 7.32
CA VAL A 109 -3.62 -7.69 6.40
C VAL A 109 -4.73 -8.33 5.56
N LEU A 110 -4.53 -9.54 5.03
CA LEU A 110 -5.55 -10.25 4.26
C LEU A 110 -6.80 -10.58 5.09
N ILE A 111 -6.63 -11.09 6.31
CA ILE A 111 -7.75 -11.37 7.22
C ILE A 111 -8.52 -10.08 7.52
N LEU A 112 -7.81 -9.01 7.91
CA LEU A 112 -8.44 -7.74 8.24
C LEU A 112 -9.12 -7.10 7.02
N THR A 113 -8.54 -7.22 5.83
CA THR A 113 -9.15 -6.72 4.59
C THR A 113 -10.50 -7.40 4.34
N LEU A 114 -10.59 -8.72 4.55
CA LEU A 114 -11.86 -9.43 4.41
C LEU A 114 -12.89 -9.01 5.47
N LEU A 115 -12.47 -8.87 6.73
CA LEU A 115 -13.38 -8.44 7.81
C LEU A 115 -13.88 -7.01 7.58
N ILE A 116 -12.99 -6.08 7.27
CA ILE A 116 -13.33 -4.68 6.98
C ILE A 116 -14.17 -4.57 5.72
N GLY A 117 -13.81 -5.27 4.64
CA GLY A 117 -14.57 -5.31 3.39
C GLY A 117 -16.01 -5.77 3.63
N LYS A 118 -16.19 -6.87 4.38
CA LYS A 118 -17.52 -7.41 4.70
C LYS A 118 -18.32 -6.50 5.64
N PHE A 119 -17.76 -6.10 6.78
CA PHE A 119 -18.53 -5.46 7.87
C PHE A 119 -18.63 -3.93 7.73
N ILE A 120 -17.66 -3.28 7.09
CA ILE A 120 -17.63 -1.81 6.96
C ILE A 120 -18.05 -1.39 5.56
N PHE A 121 -17.56 -2.07 4.52
CA PHE A 121 -17.83 -1.71 3.12
C PHE A 121 -18.94 -2.54 2.45
N ASN A 122 -19.56 -3.47 3.19
CA ASN A 122 -20.63 -4.35 2.71
C ASN A 122 -20.27 -5.13 1.43
N GLU A 123 -19.00 -5.50 1.27
CA GLU A 123 -18.54 -6.31 0.14
C GLU A 123 -19.10 -7.74 0.21
N THR A 124 -19.43 -8.30 -0.96
CA THR A 124 -19.95 -9.68 -1.06
C THR A 124 -18.85 -10.70 -0.76
N MET A 125 -19.02 -11.37 0.37
CA MET A 125 -18.14 -12.46 0.80
C MET A 125 -18.74 -13.81 0.44
N THR A 126 -18.13 -14.47 -0.54
CA THR A 126 -18.45 -15.86 -0.87
C THR A 126 -17.70 -16.82 0.05
N ILE A 127 -18.29 -18.00 0.29
CA ILE A 127 -17.66 -19.06 1.08
C ILE A 127 -16.29 -19.45 0.50
N THR A 128 -16.14 -19.39 -0.82
CA THR A 128 -14.88 -19.65 -1.53
C THR A 128 -13.77 -18.64 -1.23
N LYS A 129 -14.09 -17.35 -1.09
CA LYS A 129 -13.10 -16.33 -0.67
C LYS A 129 -12.66 -16.57 0.77
N ALA A 130 -13.60 -16.92 1.65
CA ALA A 130 -13.30 -17.19 3.05
C ALA A 130 -12.41 -18.42 3.23
N SER A 131 -12.72 -19.54 2.56
CA SER A 131 -11.90 -20.76 2.63
C SER A 131 -10.50 -20.54 2.06
N GLY A 132 -10.37 -19.81 0.94
CA GLY A 132 -9.07 -19.48 0.35
C GLY A 132 -8.16 -18.69 1.30
N ILE A 133 -8.69 -17.72 2.04
CA ILE A 133 -7.90 -16.97 3.04
C ILE A 133 -7.46 -17.87 4.19
N ILE A 134 -8.33 -18.76 4.68
CA ILE A 134 -7.96 -19.74 5.72
C ILE A 134 -6.78 -20.60 5.25
N THR A 135 -6.80 -21.05 4.00
CA THR A 135 -5.69 -21.81 3.41
C THR A 135 -4.40 -20.98 3.31
N ILE A 136 -4.47 -19.71 2.91
CA ILE A 136 -3.30 -18.82 2.85
C ILE A 136 -2.69 -18.64 4.25
N VAL A 137 -3.53 -18.37 5.25
CA VAL A 137 -3.09 -18.18 6.64
C VAL A 137 -2.46 -19.45 7.19
N GLY A 138 -3.07 -20.61 6.95
CA GLY A 138 -2.50 -21.90 7.33
C GLY A 138 -1.16 -22.20 6.65
N GLY A 139 -1.05 -21.90 5.35
CA GLY A 139 0.22 -22.03 4.61
C GLY A 139 1.33 -21.15 5.19
N ILE A 140 1.00 -19.94 5.62
CA ILE A 140 1.99 -19.02 6.19
C ILE A 140 2.37 -19.42 7.63
N TYR A 141 1.43 -19.95 8.42
CA TYR A 141 1.77 -20.54 9.71
C TYR A 141 2.82 -21.64 9.57
N LEU A 142 2.70 -22.50 8.54
CA LEU A 142 3.71 -23.53 8.25
C LEU A 142 5.06 -22.98 7.81
N ILE A 143 5.10 -21.83 7.11
CA ILE A 143 6.36 -21.18 6.68
C ILE A 143 7.15 -20.63 7.88
N ASN A 144 6.46 -20.19 8.93
CA ASN A 144 7.06 -19.57 10.12
C ASN A 144 7.31 -20.58 11.26
N LEU A 145 7.05 -21.87 11.04
CA LEU A 145 7.26 -22.97 12.00
C LEU A 145 8.64 -23.61 11.78
#